data_AF-A0A5K1K6C7-F1
#
_entry.id   AF-A0A5K1K6C7-F1
#
_cell.length_a   1.000
_cell.length_b   1.000
_cell.length_c   1.000
_cell.angle_alpha   90.00
_cell.angle_beta   90.00
_cell.angle_gamma   90.00
#
_symmetry.space_group_name_H-M   'P 1'
#
loop_
_entity.id
_entity.type
_entity.pdbx_description
1 polymer ?
#
loop_
_entity_poly.entity_id
_entity_poly.type
_entity_poly.pdbx_seq_one_letter_code
_entity_poly.pdbx_strand_id
1 'polypeptide(L)'
;MSAYGAINTPTNTIFLPSTTWHLKSKRPDTPSSLTVHHLTLETAEAFPGLVDYIHKTFADELERGQTYPQEILAGEEYTRASFDAYYFAKDVLIAVLGKEGDEPQQDGAVFDAGLAEAVAGRSWEESIAGCYYCIFLAGEWTISVL
;
A
#
# COMPACT_ATOMS: atom_id res chain seq x y z
N MET A 1 -9.88 1.47 16.42
CA MET A 1 -8.97 2.39 15.69
C MET A 1 -7.54 2.31 16.25
N SER A 2 -6.51 2.88 15.58
CA SER A 2 -5.06 2.80 15.88
C SER A 2 -4.73 2.23 17.26
N ALA A 3 -4.01 1.09 17.30
CA ALA A 3 -3.53 0.50 18.55
C ALA A 3 -2.65 1.45 19.39
N TYR A 4 -2.20 2.56 18.78
CA TYR A 4 -1.27 3.52 19.35
C TYR A 4 -1.88 4.91 19.57
N GLY A 5 -3.21 5.05 19.43
CA GLY A 5 -3.90 6.35 19.57
C GLY A 5 -3.75 7.25 18.35
N ALA A 6 -4.17 8.52 18.49
CA ALA A 6 -4.15 9.51 17.42
C ALA A 6 -2.72 9.81 16.97
N ILE A 7 -2.45 9.66 15.67
CA ILE A 7 -1.10 9.80 15.12
C ILE A 7 -0.95 11.19 14.50
N ASN A 8 -0.26 12.08 15.22
CA ASN A 8 0.12 13.40 14.71
C ASN A 8 1.51 13.32 14.08
N THR A 9 1.55 13.26 12.76
CA THR A 9 2.80 13.17 11.99
C THR A 9 3.05 14.47 11.21
N PRO A 10 4.30 15.00 11.22
CA PRO A 10 4.61 16.17 10.42
C PRO A 10 4.48 15.85 8.93
N THR A 11 3.91 16.80 8.18
CA THR A 11 3.75 16.75 6.73
C THR A 11 5.13 16.60 6.07
N ASN A 12 5.30 15.57 5.25
CA ASN A 12 6.53 15.34 4.51
C ASN A 12 6.39 15.95 3.11
N THR A 13 7.44 16.62 2.62
CA THR A 13 7.46 17.20 1.27
C THR A 13 8.35 16.42 0.31
N ILE A 14 9.00 15.35 0.78
CA ILE A 14 9.91 14.53 0.00
C ILE A 14 9.27 13.17 -0.22
N PHE A 15 9.10 12.80 -1.49
CA PHE A 15 8.58 11.50 -1.90
C PHE A 15 9.73 10.56 -2.27
N LEU A 16 9.63 9.30 -1.87
CA LEU A 16 10.51 8.26 -2.36
C LEU A 16 10.22 8.00 -3.86
N PRO A 17 11.26 7.80 -4.69
CA PRO A 17 11.04 7.46 -6.10
C PRO A 17 10.41 6.07 -6.20
N SER A 18 9.59 5.87 -7.24
CA SER A 18 9.11 4.54 -7.58
C SER A 18 10.27 3.64 -8.01
N THR A 19 10.22 2.37 -7.62
CA THR A 19 11.30 1.41 -7.88
C THR A 19 10.79 0.12 -8.49
N THR A 20 11.61 -0.56 -9.29
CA THR A 20 11.27 -1.84 -9.92
C THR A 20 12.03 -3.00 -9.29
N TRP A 21 11.41 -4.18 -9.25
CA TRP A 21 11.93 -5.37 -8.57
C TRP A 21 11.57 -6.63 -9.36
N HIS A 22 12.51 -7.58 -9.40
CA HIS A 22 12.27 -8.90 -9.96
C HIS A 22 11.46 -9.75 -9.00
N LEU A 23 10.48 -10.46 -9.54
CA LEU A 23 9.79 -11.52 -8.85
C LEU A 23 10.39 -12.86 -9.25
N LYS A 24 10.83 -13.62 -8.25
CA LYS A 24 11.29 -15.00 -8.45
C LYS A 24 10.08 -15.91 -8.62
N SER A 25 9.40 -15.82 -9.76
CA SER A 25 8.34 -16.78 -10.07
C SER A 25 8.89 -18.02 -10.77
N LYS A 26 8.27 -19.16 -10.48
CA LYS A 26 8.55 -20.45 -11.11
C LYS A 26 7.49 -20.84 -12.15
N ARG A 27 6.48 -19.99 -12.38
CA ARG A 27 5.35 -20.29 -13.28
C ARG A 27 5.43 -19.38 -14.52
N PRO A 28 5.18 -19.92 -15.73
CA PRO A 28 5.23 -19.12 -16.97
C PRO A 28 4.22 -17.97 -16.98
N ASP A 29 3.03 -18.18 -16.45
CA ASP A 29 1.90 -17.24 -16.57
C ASP A 29 1.79 -16.25 -15.40
N THR A 30 2.91 -15.92 -14.76
CA THR A 30 2.91 -15.03 -13.59
C THR A 30 3.87 -13.87 -13.81
N PRO A 31 3.54 -12.67 -13.30
CA PRO A 31 4.41 -11.50 -13.42
C PRO A 31 5.84 -11.82 -12.96
N SER A 32 6.80 -11.47 -13.80
CA SER A 32 8.24 -11.57 -13.55
C SER A 32 8.77 -10.40 -12.73
N SER A 33 7.93 -9.40 -12.46
CA SER A 33 8.34 -8.14 -11.84
C SER A 33 7.22 -7.44 -11.10
N LEU A 34 7.59 -6.48 -10.27
CA LEU A 34 6.70 -5.50 -9.68
C LEU A 34 7.37 -4.13 -9.57
N THR A 35 6.56 -3.10 -9.41
CA THR A 35 6.99 -1.74 -9.07
C THR A 35 6.44 -1.35 -7.72
N VAL A 36 7.20 -0.58 -6.93
CA VAL A 36 6.77 -0.05 -5.63
C VAL A 36 6.65 1.46 -5.76
N HIS A 37 5.49 1.99 -5.40
CA HIS A 37 5.14 3.41 -5.51
C HIS A 37 4.85 3.97 -4.12
N HIS A 38 5.38 5.17 -3.84
CA HIS A 38 5.14 5.87 -2.59
C HIS A 38 4.00 6.88 -2.73
N LEU A 39 3.03 6.82 -1.83
CA LEU A 39 1.82 7.64 -1.82
C LEU A 39 1.52 8.18 -0.41
N THR A 40 0.92 9.37 -0.38
CA THR A 40 0.13 9.90 0.75
C THR A 40 -1.36 9.76 0.44
N LEU A 41 -2.24 10.04 1.43
CA LEU A 41 -3.69 10.05 1.20
C LEU A 41 -4.08 10.95 0.02
N GLU A 42 -3.57 12.19 0.01
CA GLU A 42 -3.84 13.18 -1.03
C GLU A 42 -3.48 12.65 -2.42
N THR A 43 -2.30 12.02 -2.57
CA THR A 43 -1.89 11.46 -3.85
C THR A 43 -2.68 10.21 -4.23
N ALA A 44 -3.12 9.40 -3.25
CA ALA A 44 -3.91 8.20 -3.50
C ALA A 44 -5.33 8.54 -3.92
N GLU A 45 -5.93 9.60 -3.37
CA GLU A 45 -7.26 10.09 -3.75
C GLU A 45 -7.32 10.60 -5.20
N ALA A 46 -6.19 10.96 -5.80
CA ALA A 46 -6.11 11.29 -7.22
C ALA A 46 -6.38 10.08 -8.14
N PHE A 47 -6.37 8.85 -7.61
CA PHE A 47 -6.65 7.62 -8.34
C PHE A 47 -8.03 7.05 -7.94
N PRO A 48 -9.05 7.15 -8.82
CA PRO A 48 -10.40 6.73 -8.49
C PRO A 48 -10.49 5.26 -8.02
N GLY A 49 -11.12 5.06 -6.87
CA GLY A 49 -11.36 3.74 -6.29
C GLY A 49 -10.15 3.07 -5.62
N LEU A 50 -8.96 3.67 -5.68
CA LEU A 50 -7.75 3.08 -5.07
C LEU A 50 -7.90 2.95 -3.55
N VAL A 51 -8.25 4.06 -2.89
CA VAL A 51 -8.38 4.07 -1.43
C VAL A 51 -9.57 3.23 -0.96
N ASP A 52 -10.66 3.18 -1.75
CA ASP A 52 -11.81 2.30 -1.48
C ASP A 52 -11.41 0.82 -1.53
N TYR A 53 -10.60 0.44 -2.54
CA TYR A 53 -10.08 -0.91 -2.69
C TYR A 53 -9.23 -1.31 -1.48
N ILE A 54 -8.25 -0.48 -1.10
CA ILE A 54 -7.36 -0.76 0.05
C ILE A 54 -8.16 -0.81 1.36
N HIS A 55 -9.10 0.12 1.55
CA HIS A 55 -9.97 0.15 2.73
C HIS A 55 -10.78 -1.15 2.88
N LYS A 56 -11.30 -1.68 1.77
CA LYS A 56 -12.02 -2.96 1.74
C LYS A 56 -11.09 -4.13 2.04
N THR A 57 -9.93 -4.21 1.39
CA THR A 57 -8.95 -5.27 1.66
C THR A 57 -8.51 -5.28 3.12
N PHE A 58 -8.32 -4.11 3.73
CA PHE A 58 -7.99 -4.01 5.15
C PHE A 58 -9.15 -4.46 6.05
N ALA A 59 -10.39 -4.10 5.70
CA ALA A 59 -11.57 -4.58 6.42
C ALA A 59 -11.65 -6.12 6.42
N ASP A 60 -11.45 -6.73 5.25
CA ASP A 60 -11.47 -8.19 5.10
C ASP A 60 -10.38 -8.86 5.96
N GLU A 61 -9.20 -8.25 6.10
CA GLU A 61 -8.11 -8.74 6.97
C GLU A 61 -8.43 -8.58 8.47
N LEU A 62 -9.05 -7.48 8.87
CA LEU A 62 -9.51 -7.31 10.25
C LEU A 62 -10.59 -8.33 10.63
N GLU A 63 -11.54 -8.61 9.73
CA GLU A 63 -12.59 -9.61 9.94
C GLU A 63 -12.01 -11.03 10.10
N ARG A 64 -10.91 -11.34 9.40
CA ARG A 64 -10.21 -12.62 9.57
C ARG A 64 -9.57 -12.76 10.94
N GLY A 65 -9.18 -11.66 11.58
CA GLY A 65 -8.72 -11.61 12.97
C GLY A 65 -7.42 -12.36 13.24
N GLN A 66 -6.51 -12.48 12.25
CA GLN A 66 -5.30 -13.30 12.35
C GLN A 66 -3.99 -12.52 12.31
N THR A 67 -4.03 -11.28 11.85
CA THR A 67 -2.82 -10.51 11.46
C THR A 67 -2.63 -9.26 12.31
N TYR A 68 -3.69 -8.51 12.57
CA TYR A 68 -3.63 -7.20 13.24
C TYR A 68 -4.07 -7.29 14.70
N PRO A 69 -3.31 -6.71 15.65
CA PRO A 69 -3.72 -6.63 17.06
C PRO A 69 -4.91 -5.70 17.28
N GLN A 70 -5.31 -4.94 16.27
CA GLN A 70 -6.50 -4.11 16.26
C GLN A 70 -7.75 -4.99 16.30
N GLU A 71 -8.23 -5.24 17.51
CA GLU A 71 -9.61 -5.62 17.71
C GLU A 71 -10.47 -4.38 17.46
N ILE A 72 -11.45 -4.49 16.55
CA ILE A 72 -12.58 -3.55 16.57
C ILE A 72 -13.26 -3.78 17.92
N LEU A 73 -13.05 -2.87 18.88
CA LEU A 73 -13.60 -3.00 20.23
C LEU A 73 -15.11 -3.17 20.13
N ALA A 74 -15.70 -3.96 21.03
CA ALA A 74 -17.15 -4.16 21.04
C ALA A 74 -17.88 -2.82 21.17
N GLY A 75 -18.59 -2.42 20.11
CA GLY A 75 -19.31 -1.15 20.01
C GLY A 75 -18.60 -0.04 19.22
N GLU A 76 -17.36 -0.27 18.76
CA GLU A 76 -16.73 0.60 17.77
C GLU A 76 -17.10 0.18 16.35
N GLU A 77 -17.37 1.17 15.48
CA GLU A 77 -17.59 0.95 14.06
C GLU A 77 -16.28 1.15 13.30
N TYR A 78 -15.91 0.20 12.45
CA TYR A 78 -14.83 0.40 11.49
C TYR A 78 -15.35 1.30 10.36
N THR A 79 -14.80 2.51 10.28
CA THR A 79 -15.21 3.52 9.29
C THR A 79 -14.07 3.88 8.36
N ARG A 80 -14.40 4.44 7.20
CA ARG A 80 -13.40 4.96 6.27
C ARG A 80 -12.53 6.04 6.88
N ALA A 81 -13.12 6.99 7.60
CA ALA A 81 -12.36 8.04 8.29
C ALA A 81 -11.38 7.46 9.31
N SER A 82 -11.79 6.39 10.02
CA SER A 82 -10.95 5.67 10.96
C SER A 82 -9.74 5.00 10.30
N PHE A 83 -9.95 4.45 9.11
CA PHE A 83 -8.90 3.84 8.31
C PHE A 83 -7.94 4.88 7.74
N ASP A 84 -8.44 5.96 7.15
CA ASP A 84 -7.60 7.02 6.57
C ASP A 84 -6.70 7.64 7.64
N ALA A 85 -7.26 7.92 8.82
CA ALA A 85 -6.52 8.45 9.97
C ALA A 85 -5.49 7.47 10.58
N TYR A 86 -5.51 6.20 10.18
CA TYR A 86 -4.58 5.18 10.65
C TYR A 86 -3.60 4.76 9.56
N TYR A 87 -4.12 4.15 8.50
CA TYR A 87 -3.35 3.55 7.41
C TYR A 87 -2.66 4.61 6.56
N PHE A 88 -3.31 5.77 6.38
CA PHE A 88 -2.75 6.90 5.65
C PHE A 88 -2.33 8.06 6.56
N ALA A 89 -2.07 7.78 7.85
CA ALA A 89 -1.55 8.80 8.77
C ALA A 89 -0.17 9.35 8.38
N LYS A 90 0.53 8.65 7.48
CA LYS A 90 1.77 9.12 6.86
C LYS A 90 1.95 8.55 5.45
N ASP A 91 2.96 7.71 5.26
CA ASP A 91 3.48 7.29 3.97
C ASP A 91 2.98 5.87 3.68
N VAL A 92 2.50 5.60 2.47
CA VAL A 92 2.04 4.28 2.02
C VAL A 92 2.85 3.86 0.80
N LEU A 93 3.29 2.61 0.80
CA LEU A 93 3.94 1.97 -0.33
C LEU A 93 2.95 0.99 -0.97
N ILE A 94 2.75 1.12 -2.28
CA ILE A 94 1.90 0.21 -3.06
C ILE A 94 2.78 -0.56 -4.04
N ALA A 95 2.70 -1.88 -3.99
CA ALA A 95 3.35 -2.76 -4.94
C ALA A 95 2.37 -3.10 -6.09
N VAL A 96 2.78 -2.85 -7.33
CA VAL A 96 2.02 -3.13 -8.54
C VAL A 96 2.75 -4.17 -9.38
N LEU A 97 2.08 -5.28 -9.70
CA LEU A 97 2.60 -6.34 -10.55
C LEU A 97 2.90 -5.80 -11.96
N GLY A 98 4.08 -6.14 -12.49
CA GLY A 98 4.45 -5.85 -13.87
C GLY A 98 3.56 -6.59 -14.87
N LYS A 99 3.63 -6.19 -16.13
CA LYS A 99 2.96 -6.91 -17.22
C LYS A 99 3.79 -8.12 -17.61
N GLU A 100 3.15 -9.03 -18.34
CA GLU A 100 3.86 -10.14 -18.97
C GLU A 100 4.95 -9.59 -19.91
N GLY A 101 6.19 -10.05 -19.73
CA GLY A 101 7.35 -9.58 -20.49
C GLY A 101 8.03 -8.32 -19.93
N ASP A 102 7.51 -7.71 -18.86
CA ASP A 102 8.23 -6.66 -18.14
C ASP A 102 9.33 -7.31 -17.27
N GLU A 103 10.58 -7.17 -17.70
CA GLU A 103 11.74 -7.54 -16.89
C GLU A 103 12.50 -6.27 -16.44
N PRO A 104 12.70 -6.07 -15.12
CA PRO A 104 13.51 -4.99 -14.60
C PRO A 104 14.93 -5.14 -15.11
N GLN A 105 15.57 -4.02 -15.44
CA GLN A 105 17.00 -4.08 -15.76
C GLN A 105 17.84 -4.40 -14.51
N GLN A 106 17.38 -3.93 -13.34
CA GLN A 106 18.05 -4.12 -12.04
C GLN A 106 17.05 -3.93 -10.90
N ASP A 107 17.18 -4.71 -9.82
CA ASP A 107 16.41 -4.51 -8.58
C ASP A 107 16.70 -3.16 -7.93
N GLY A 108 15.64 -2.47 -7.51
CA GLY A 108 15.71 -1.16 -6.89
C GLY A 108 16.03 -0.02 -7.86
N ALA A 109 16.08 -0.29 -9.17
CA ALA A 109 16.21 0.76 -10.17
C ALA A 109 14.97 1.68 -10.12
N VAL A 110 15.20 2.97 -10.39
CA VAL A 110 14.12 3.95 -10.47
C VAL A 110 13.20 3.58 -11.63
N PHE A 111 11.90 3.55 -11.34
CA PHE A 111 10.86 3.43 -12.34
C PHE A 111 10.37 4.84 -12.67
N ASP A 112 10.76 5.36 -13.84
CA ASP A 112 10.52 6.77 -14.21
C ASP A 112 9.04 7.09 -14.52
N ALA A 113 8.17 6.08 -14.57
CA ALA A 113 6.73 6.26 -14.79
C ALA A 113 5.93 6.18 -13.47
N GLY A 114 4.69 6.67 -13.50
CA GLY A 114 3.83 6.74 -12.33
C GLY A 114 3.00 5.47 -12.09
N LEU A 115 2.18 5.53 -11.03
CA LEU A 115 1.26 4.46 -10.66
C LEU A 115 0.25 4.16 -11.78
N ALA A 116 -0.24 5.19 -12.47
CA ALA A 116 -1.20 5.01 -13.57
C ALA A 116 -0.62 4.16 -14.71
N GLU A 117 0.64 4.40 -15.06
CA GLU A 117 1.35 3.65 -16.09
C GLU A 117 1.64 2.22 -15.65
N ALA A 118 1.97 2.00 -14.38
CA ALA A 118 2.18 0.65 -13.83
C ALA A 118 0.88 -0.18 -13.85
N VAL A 119 -0.24 0.43 -13.48
CA VAL A 119 -1.58 -0.22 -13.52
C VAL A 119 -2.03 -0.43 -14.97
N ALA A 120 -1.78 0.56 -15.84
CA ALA A 120 -2.11 0.55 -17.26
C ALA A 120 -3.58 0.23 -17.57
N GLY A 121 -4.50 0.73 -16.72
CA GLY A 121 -5.94 0.55 -16.88
C GLY A 121 -6.49 -0.83 -16.47
N ARG A 122 -5.65 -1.71 -15.91
CA ARG A 122 -6.11 -2.94 -15.25
C ARG A 122 -6.87 -2.61 -13.95
N SER A 123 -7.63 -3.58 -13.44
CA SER A 123 -8.31 -3.45 -12.15
C SER A 123 -7.31 -3.39 -10.99
N TRP A 124 -7.71 -2.84 -9.85
CA TRP A 124 -6.87 -2.78 -8.65
C TRP A 124 -6.58 -4.19 -8.11
N GLU A 125 -7.59 -5.05 -8.13
CA GLU A 125 -7.56 -6.46 -7.74
C GLU A 125 -6.49 -7.26 -8.50
N GLU A 126 -6.34 -7.02 -9.80
CA GLU A 126 -5.38 -7.73 -10.65
C GLU A 126 -3.98 -7.11 -10.64
N SER A 127 -3.88 -5.82 -10.28
CA SER A 127 -2.64 -5.06 -10.41
C SER A 127 -1.87 -4.98 -9.10
N ILE A 128 -2.56 -4.80 -7.97
CA ILE A 128 -1.91 -4.56 -6.68
C ILE A 128 -1.48 -5.90 -6.08
N ALA A 129 -0.17 -6.04 -5.89
CA ALA A 129 0.42 -7.20 -5.21
C ALA A 129 0.29 -7.10 -3.69
N GLY A 130 0.26 -5.88 -3.16
CA GLY A 130 0.21 -5.59 -1.73
C GLY A 130 0.44 -4.12 -1.44
N CYS A 131 0.22 -3.73 -0.18
CA CYS A 131 0.43 -2.36 0.27
C CYS A 131 0.87 -2.32 1.74
N TYR A 132 1.64 -1.30 2.08
CA TYR A 132 2.28 -1.14 3.38
C TYR A 132 2.22 0.31 3.81
N TYR A 133 1.75 0.59 5.02
CA TYR A 133 1.95 1.91 5.62
C TYR A 133 3.27 1.94 6.38
N CYS A 134 3.91 3.11 6.34
CA CYS A 134 5.16 3.42 6.99
C CYS A 134 4.93 4.62 7.90
N ILE A 135 5.01 4.39 9.21
CA ILE A 135 4.76 5.41 10.20
C ILE A 135 5.81 5.40 11.29
N PHE A 136 6.22 6.59 11.71
CA PHE A 136 7.18 6.77 12.78
C PHE A 136 6.43 7.18 14.05
N LEU A 137 6.50 6.34 15.08
CA LEU A 137 5.84 6.57 16.36
C LEU A 137 6.88 6.61 17.47
N ALA A 138 6.96 7.74 18.18
CA ALA A 138 7.65 7.87 19.47
C ALA A 138 9.09 7.31 19.56
N GLY A 139 9.87 7.33 18.47
CA GLY A 139 11.26 6.85 18.46
C GLY A 139 11.46 5.46 17.84
N GLU A 140 10.38 4.76 17.45
CA GLU A 140 10.42 3.45 16.81
C GLU A 140 9.73 3.46 15.44
N TRP A 141 10.29 2.68 14.50
CA TRP A 141 9.71 2.45 13.18
C TRP A 141 8.79 1.24 13.25
N THR A 142 7.52 1.40 12.85
CA THR A 142 6.59 0.27 12.71
C THR A 142 6.28 0.04 11.24
N ILE A 143 6.48 -1.19 10.76
CA ILE A 143 6.08 -1.67 9.44
C ILE A 143 5.08 -2.80 9.67
N SER A 144 3.93 -2.78 8.99
CA SER A 144 2.93 -3.85 9.04
C SER A 144 2.54 -4.29 7.63
N VAL A 145 2.34 -5.61 7.47
CA VAL A 145 2.16 -6.31 6.19
C VAL A 145 0.67 -6.54 5.91
N LEU A 146 0.22 -6.23 4.69
CA LEU A 146 -0.96 -6.83 4.05
C LEU A 146 -0.51 -7.78 2.92
#